data_AF-A0A7X6ZFF6-F1
#
_entry.id   AF-A0A7X6ZFF6-F1
#
_cell.length_a   1.000
_cell.length_b   1.000
_cell.length_c   1.000
_cell.angle_alpha   90.00
_cell.angle_beta   90.00
_cell.angle_gamma   90.00
#
_symmetry.space_group_name_H-M   'P 1'
#
loop_
_entity.id
_entity.type
_entity.pdbx_description
1 polymer ?
#
loop_
_entity_poly.entity_id
_entity_poly.type
_entity_poly.pdbx_seq_one_letter_code
_entity_poly.pdbx_strand_id
1 'polypeptide(L)'
;MNKTLIPCLALTVLLQGCFVKSLSPWLSDDCKVTDIDLTGQWHDAGQGLTMSFAEGEEKDQYQILFLSPDNECARVEGALYKLDKTFYLMIQPPECTSFFEMCVNQPCYSLFKAEINDKEMILYYIATEVIKQLAETKKIKICEFSKDEPPLIISSTEELTKLLKDNLKEDNLFMAEPLYTFKSTSLLGASEADIFK
;
A
#
# COMPACT_ATOMS: atom_id res chain seq x y z
N MET A 1 9.24 -40.77 -3.26
CA MET A 1 8.07 -39.88 -3.28
C MET A 1 8.16 -38.95 -2.08
N ASN A 2 7.69 -37.70 -2.23
CA ASN A 2 7.69 -36.57 -1.27
C ASN A 2 8.71 -35.47 -1.58
N LYS A 3 8.35 -34.64 -2.56
CA LYS A 3 8.72 -33.23 -2.76
C LYS A 3 7.49 -32.66 -3.47
N THR A 4 6.70 -31.73 -2.93
CA THR A 4 7.06 -30.34 -2.60
C THR A 4 5.93 -29.76 -1.75
N LEU A 5 6.25 -29.31 -0.54
CA LEU A 5 5.34 -28.61 0.38
C LEU A 5 6.04 -27.30 0.79
N ILE A 6 6.38 -26.47 -0.20
CA ILE A 6 7.04 -25.18 0.01
C ILE A 6 6.50 -24.18 -1.04
N PRO A 7 5.31 -23.61 -0.81
CA PRO A 7 5.12 -22.21 -1.18
C PRO A 7 4.51 -21.35 -0.04
N CYS A 8 4.28 -21.90 1.15
CA CYS A 8 3.62 -21.15 2.23
C CYS A 8 4.55 -20.31 3.12
N LEU A 9 5.86 -20.57 3.17
CA LEU A 9 6.72 -19.94 4.19
C LEU A 9 7.14 -18.49 3.88
N ALA A 10 7.23 -18.11 2.60
CA ALA A 10 7.57 -16.73 2.22
C ALA A 10 6.40 -15.76 2.46
N LEU A 11 5.15 -16.26 2.43
CA LEU A 11 3.94 -15.43 2.56
C LEU A 11 3.65 -15.06 4.03
N THR A 12 4.03 -15.91 4.99
CA THR A 12 3.92 -15.60 6.43
C THR A 12 4.79 -14.42 6.85
N VAL A 13 5.88 -14.14 6.14
CA VAL A 13 6.76 -12.98 6.43
C VAL A 13 6.09 -11.66 6.03
N LEU A 14 5.25 -11.64 5.00
CA LEU A 14 4.50 -10.45 4.57
C LEU A 14 3.24 -10.18 5.42
N LEU A 15 2.67 -11.23 6.04
CA LEU A 15 1.55 -11.09 6.97
C LEU A 15 1.99 -10.64 8.37
N GLN A 16 3.24 -10.87 8.77
CA GLN A 16 3.87 -10.28 9.97
C GLN A 16 4.43 -8.87 9.75
N GLY A 17 4.11 -8.22 8.63
CA GLY A 17 4.60 -6.88 8.33
C GLY A 17 4.15 -5.88 9.39
N CYS A 18 5.07 -5.01 9.83
CA CYS A 18 4.89 -3.90 10.80
C CYS A 18 3.89 -2.81 10.35
N PHE A 19 3.08 -3.08 9.34
CA PHE A 19 2.20 -2.12 8.69
C PHE A 19 0.76 -2.25 9.24
N VAL A 20 0.24 -1.16 9.79
CA VAL A 20 -1.20 -0.83 9.88
C VAL A 20 -1.92 -1.16 8.56
N LYS A 21 -2.96 -1.97 8.69
CA LYS A 21 -3.83 -2.40 7.59
C LYS A 21 -5.29 -2.08 7.95
N SER A 22 -6.15 -1.94 6.95
CA SER A 22 -7.61 -1.90 7.17
C SER A 22 -8.34 -2.95 6.36
N LEU A 23 -9.42 -3.50 6.92
CA LEU A 23 -10.33 -4.40 6.20
C LEU A 23 -11.21 -3.67 5.17
N SER A 24 -11.41 -2.37 5.35
CA SER A 24 -12.17 -1.54 4.43
C SER A 24 -11.23 -0.60 3.67
N PRO A 25 -11.57 -0.20 2.44
CA PRO A 25 -10.86 0.89 1.76
C PRO A 25 -10.82 2.13 2.66
N TRP A 26 -9.68 2.82 2.69
CA TRP A 26 -9.53 4.05 3.47
C TRP A 26 -10.33 5.21 2.86
N LEU A 27 -10.48 5.19 1.54
CA LEU A 27 -11.18 6.19 0.73
C LEU A 27 -12.09 5.48 -0.25
N SER A 28 -13.22 6.12 -0.56
CA SER A 28 -14.13 5.68 -1.60
C SER A 28 -13.66 6.09 -2.99
N ASP A 29 -14.24 5.45 -4.00
CA ASP A 29 -13.89 5.66 -5.41
C ASP A 29 -14.19 7.06 -5.95
N ASP A 30 -15.05 7.83 -5.26
CA ASP A 30 -15.29 9.24 -5.55
C ASP A 30 -14.03 10.12 -5.37
N CYS A 31 -13.04 9.63 -4.62
CA CYS A 31 -11.77 10.29 -4.39
C CYS A 31 -10.66 9.81 -5.34
N LYS A 32 -10.92 8.87 -6.27
CA LYS A 32 -9.91 8.36 -7.22
C LYS A 32 -9.43 9.46 -8.16
N VAL A 33 -8.14 9.42 -8.48
CA VAL A 33 -7.43 10.35 -9.38
C VAL A 33 -7.16 9.63 -10.69
N THR A 34 -7.45 10.30 -11.81
CA THR A 34 -7.37 9.70 -13.16
C THR A 34 -6.49 10.51 -14.12
N ASP A 35 -6.05 11.69 -13.70
CA ASP A 35 -5.24 12.63 -14.51
C ASP A 35 -3.73 12.58 -14.20
N ILE A 36 -3.32 11.74 -13.24
CA ILE A 36 -1.91 11.49 -12.91
C ILE A 36 -1.58 10.05 -13.30
N ASP A 37 -0.63 9.92 -14.23
CA ASP A 37 -0.13 8.64 -14.71
C ASP A 37 1.13 8.24 -13.91
N LEU A 38 1.02 7.13 -13.16
CA LEU A 38 2.13 6.54 -12.42
C LEU A 38 2.82 5.40 -13.18
N THR A 39 2.38 5.06 -14.40
CA THR A 39 2.90 3.90 -15.13
C THR A 39 4.42 3.97 -15.34
N GLY A 40 5.03 2.79 -15.40
CA GLY A 40 6.47 2.62 -15.51
C GLY A 40 7.14 2.32 -14.17
N GLN A 41 8.44 2.57 -14.12
CA GLN A 41 9.30 2.13 -13.02
C GLN A 41 9.75 3.29 -12.14
N TRP A 42 9.82 2.99 -10.84
CA TRP A 42 10.13 3.92 -9.77
C TRP A 42 11.14 3.26 -8.84
N HIS A 43 12.29 3.90 -8.64
CA HIS A 43 13.38 3.32 -7.85
C HIS A 43 13.75 4.19 -6.65
N ASP A 44 13.78 3.59 -5.47
CA ASP A 44 14.30 4.19 -4.25
C ASP A 44 15.74 3.70 -4.04
N ALA A 45 16.70 4.59 -4.28
CA ALA A 45 18.12 4.27 -4.15
C ALA A 45 18.57 4.08 -2.68
N GLY A 46 17.84 4.67 -1.73
CA GLY A 46 18.15 4.55 -0.30
C GLY A 46 17.79 3.18 0.25
N GLN A 47 16.66 2.63 -0.19
CA GLN A 47 16.17 1.31 0.21
C GLN A 47 16.51 0.19 -0.79
N GLY A 48 16.99 0.54 -1.99
CA GLY A 48 17.22 -0.41 -3.09
C GLY A 48 15.92 -1.06 -3.61
N LEU A 49 14.77 -0.45 -3.34
CA LEU A 49 13.45 -0.96 -3.69
C LEU A 49 12.99 -0.41 -5.04
N THR A 50 12.42 -1.26 -5.89
CA THR A 50 11.81 -0.84 -7.15
C THR A 50 10.32 -1.13 -7.14
N MET A 51 9.51 -0.15 -7.54
CA MET A 51 8.10 -0.31 -7.84
C MET A 51 7.86 -0.17 -9.34
N SER A 52 7.17 -1.13 -9.94
CA SER A 52 6.70 -1.03 -11.32
C SER A 52 5.19 -0.94 -11.33
N PHE A 53 4.65 0.09 -11.95
CA PHE A 53 3.21 0.32 -12.11
C PHE A 53 2.82 0.01 -13.56
N ALA A 54 1.82 -0.84 -13.73
CA ALA A 54 1.15 -1.09 -15.00
C ALA A 54 -0.35 -0.79 -14.84
N GLU A 55 -1.02 -0.54 -15.96
CA GLU A 55 -2.48 -0.42 -15.96
C GLU A 55 -3.12 -1.70 -15.43
N GLY A 56 -4.09 -1.53 -14.52
CA GLY A 56 -4.91 -2.62 -13.99
C GLY A 56 -5.99 -3.08 -14.98
N GLU A 57 -6.72 -4.13 -14.59
CA GLU A 57 -7.88 -4.58 -15.35
C GLU A 57 -9.06 -3.61 -15.22
N GLU A 58 -9.24 -3.05 -14.01
CA GLU A 58 -10.19 -1.96 -13.80
C GLU A 58 -9.58 -0.62 -14.19
N LYS A 59 -10.45 0.25 -14.71
CA LYS A 59 -10.07 1.61 -15.03
C LYS A 59 -9.61 2.35 -13.77
N ASP A 60 -8.54 3.13 -13.90
CA ASP A 60 -8.00 3.97 -12.83
C ASP A 60 -7.42 3.16 -11.64
N GLN A 61 -7.06 1.90 -11.90
CA GLN A 61 -6.33 1.00 -10.99
C GLN A 61 -4.98 0.63 -11.61
N TYR A 62 -4.01 0.31 -10.76
CA TYR A 62 -2.68 -0.14 -11.11
C TYR A 62 -2.44 -1.57 -10.63
N GLN A 63 -1.79 -2.37 -11.48
CA GLN A 63 -1.03 -3.53 -11.03
C GLN A 63 0.37 -3.06 -10.64
N ILE A 64 0.79 -3.39 -9.42
CA ILE A 64 2.05 -2.90 -8.84
C ILE A 64 2.93 -4.08 -8.48
N LEU A 65 4.14 -4.10 -9.02
CA LEU A 65 5.19 -5.05 -8.67
C LEU A 65 6.24 -4.35 -7.79
N PHE A 66 6.42 -4.84 -6.58
CA PHE A 66 7.56 -4.52 -5.74
C PHE A 66 8.69 -5.50 -5.99
N LEU A 67 9.91 -5.00 -6.15
CA LEU A 67 11.14 -5.78 -6.21
C LEU A 67 12.10 -5.27 -5.14
N SER A 68 12.37 -6.12 -4.14
CA SER A 68 13.30 -5.81 -3.06
C SER A 68 14.76 -5.91 -3.51
N PRO A 69 15.72 -5.37 -2.73
CA PRO A 69 17.16 -5.54 -3.01
C PRO A 69 17.61 -7.00 -3.09
N ASP A 70 16.92 -7.87 -2.37
CA ASP A 70 17.21 -9.32 -2.31
C ASP A 70 16.56 -10.10 -3.47
N ASN A 71 15.99 -9.38 -4.46
CA ASN A 71 15.24 -9.92 -5.59
C ASN A 71 13.96 -10.67 -5.20
N GLU A 72 13.40 -10.39 -4.02
CA GLU A 72 12.06 -10.84 -3.68
C GLU A 72 11.03 -9.96 -4.37
N CYS A 73 9.96 -10.59 -4.86
CA CYS A 73 8.90 -9.87 -5.55
C CYS A 73 7.55 -10.04 -4.85
N ALA A 74 6.80 -8.94 -4.79
CA ALA A 74 5.42 -8.93 -4.32
C ALA A 74 4.54 -8.20 -5.33
N ARG A 75 3.41 -8.81 -5.67
CA ARG A 75 2.39 -8.20 -6.52
C ARG A 75 1.26 -7.69 -5.64
N VAL A 76 0.83 -6.47 -5.90
CA VAL A 76 -0.33 -5.84 -5.28
C VAL A 76 -1.12 -5.10 -6.34
N GLU A 77 -2.33 -4.73 -5.99
CA GLU A 77 -3.10 -3.75 -6.73
C GLU A 77 -3.13 -2.44 -5.97
N GLY A 78 -3.33 -1.33 -6.66
CA GLY A 78 -3.52 -0.05 -5.99
C GLY A 78 -4.18 0.98 -6.87
N ALA A 79 -4.59 2.08 -6.25
CA ALA A 79 -5.11 3.25 -6.97
C ALA A 79 -4.65 4.53 -6.27
N LEU A 80 -4.57 5.61 -7.04
CA LEU A 80 -4.25 6.92 -6.52
C LEU A 80 -5.54 7.66 -6.17
N TYR A 81 -5.57 8.26 -4.98
CA TYR A 81 -6.69 9.02 -4.47
C TYR A 81 -6.25 10.44 -4.12
N LYS A 82 -7.19 11.37 -4.12
CA LYS A 82 -6.98 12.75 -3.68
C LYS A 82 -8.09 13.18 -2.75
N LEU A 83 -7.69 13.70 -1.59
CA LEU A 83 -8.59 14.31 -0.63
C LEU A 83 -8.11 15.73 -0.33
N ASP A 84 -8.95 16.71 -0.66
CA ASP A 84 -8.56 18.13 -0.67
C ASP A 84 -7.33 18.37 -1.58
N LYS A 85 -6.15 18.63 -0.99
CA LYS A 85 -4.90 18.87 -1.70
C LYS A 85 -3.88 17.74 -1.54
N THR A 86 -4.22 16.69 -0.80
CA THR A 86 -3.30 15.61 -0.44
C THR A 86 -3.58 14.38 -1.30
N PHE A 87 -2.52 13.77 -1.83
CA PHE A 87 -2.61 12.51 -2.55
C PHE A 87 -2.39 11.33 -1.62
N TYR A 88 -3.02 10.22 -1.94
CA TYR A 88 -2.90 8.97 -1.22
C TYR A 88 -2.77 7.81 -2.19
N LEU A 89 -1.74 6.99 -2.00
CA LEU A 89 -1.63 5.71 -2.69
C LEU A 89 -2.20 4.63 -1.76
N MET A 90 -3.31 4.01 -2.18
CA MET A 90 -3.89 2.88 -1.47
C MET A 90 -3.56 1.60 -2.22
N ILE A 91 -3.02 0.61 -1.51
CA ILE A 91 -2.66 -0.69 -2.09
C ILE A 91 -3.33 -1.82 -1.32
N GLN A 92 -3.54 -2.94 -2.01
CA GLN A 92 -4.14 -4.15 -1.47
C GLN A 92 -3.54 -5.40 -2.14
N PRO A 93 -3.59 -6.58 -1.50
CA PRO A 93 -3.31 -7.83 -2.19
C PRO A 93 -4.17 -7.94 -3.46
N PRO A 94 -3.67 -8.58 -4.53
CA PRO A 94 -4.47 -8.79 -5.73
C PRO A 94 -5.72 -9.61 -5.41
N GLU A 95 -6.78 -9.43 -6.18
CA GLU A 95 -8.00 -10.21 -5.98
C GLU A 95 -7.72 -11.71 -5.98
N CYS A 96 -8.18 -12.39 -4.94
CA CYS A 96 -7.97 -13.82 -4.78
C CYS A 96 -8.97 -14.60 -5.62
N THR A 97 -8.47 -15.44 -6.52
CA THR A 97 -9.33 -16.22 -7.44
C THR A 97 -9.96 -17.45 -6.79
N SER A 98 -9.56 -17.82 -5.57
CA SER A 98 -10.11 -18.97 -4.85
C SER A 98 -10.59 -18.66 -3.44
N PHE A 99 -11.62 -19.39 -2.99
CA PHE A 99 -12.18 -19.28 -1.64
C PHE A 99 -11.14 -19.53 -0.54
N PHE A 100 -10.19 -20.46 -0.76
CA PHE A 100 -9.11 -20.72 0.19
C PHE A 100 -8.12 -19.56 0.28
N GLU A 101 -7.76 -18.95 -0.86
CA GLU A 101 -6.94 -17.75 -0.87
C GLU A 101 -7.67 -16.57 -0.22
N MET A 102 -8.97 -16.41 -0.43
CA MET A 102 -9.78 -15.37 0.23
C MET A 102 -9.82 -15.52 1.76
N CYS A 103 -9.85 -16.75 2.27
CA CYS A 103 -9.80 -17.03 3.71
C CYS A 103 -8.43 -16.72 4.34
N VAL A 104 -7.35 -16.78 3.56
CA VAL A 104 -5.96 -16.59 4.01
C VAL A 104 -5.47 -15.16 3.73
N ASN A 105 -5.89 -14.59 2.61
CA ASN A 105 -5.58 -13.25 2.13
C ASN A 105 -6.85 -12.40 2.29
N GLN A 106 -7.16 -12.04 3.54
CA GLN A 106 -8.20 -11.04 3.79
C GLN A 106 -7.81 -9.73 3.06
N PRO A 107 -8.76 -9.04 2.41
CA PRO A 107 -8.47 -7.74 1.82
C PRO A 107 -7.94 -6.83 2.92
N CYS A 108 -6.71 -6.39 2.74
CA CYS A 108 -6.02 -5.53 3.69
C CYS A 108 -5.47 -4.32 2.94
N TYR A 109 -6.19 -3.21 3.06
CA TYR A 109 -5.82 -1.94 2.46
C TYR A 109 -4.74 -1.28 3.30
N SER A 110 -3.60 -1.05 2.66
CA SER A 110 -2.53 -0.20 3.19
C SER A 110 -2.61 1.16 2.51
N LEU A 111 -2.42 2.23 3.29
CA LEU A 111 -2.52 3.60 2.80
C LEU A 111 -1.19 4.33 3.01
N PHE A 112 -0.74 5.02 1.98
CA PHE A 112 0.38 5.94 2.03
C PHE A 112 -0.11 7.34 1.68
N LYS A 113 0.32 8.35 2.44
CA LYS A 113 0.28 9.74 1.95
C LYS A 113 1.36 9.85 0.88
N ALA A 114 1.02 10.46 -0.24
CA ALA A 114 1.90 10.56 -1.40
C ALA A 114 2.14 12.02 -1.77
N GLU A 115 3.40 12.35 -2.05
CA GLU A 115 3.80 13.57 -2.75
C GLU A 115 4.34 13.16 -4.11
N ILE A 116 3.71 13.64 -5.18
CA ILE A 116 3.95 13.14 -6.53
C ILE A 116 4.24 14.32 -7.45
N ASN A 117 5.28 14.18 -8.26
CA ASN A 117 5.57 14.97 -9.44
C ASN A 117 6.11 14.08 -10.57
N ASP A 118 6.37 14.66 -11.74
CA ASP A 118 6.79 13.93 -12.95
C ASP A 118 8.03 13.02 -12.78
N LYS A 119 8.87 13.25 -11.76
CA LYS A 119 10.14 12.54 -11.58
C LYS A 119 10.31 11.90 -10.22
N GLU A 120 9.43 12.20 -9.28
CA GLU A 120 9.59 11.79 -7.89
C GLU A 120 8.24 11.47 -7.25
N MET A 121 8.24 10.37 -6.50
CA MET A 121 7.13 9.94 -5.67
C MET A 121 7.67 9.68 -4.27
N ILE A 122 7.17 10.43 -3.29
CA ILE A 122 7.53 10.29 -1.87
C ILE A 122 6.34 9.69 -1.14
N LEU A 123 6.57 8.59 -0.43
CA LEU A 123 5.52 7.88 0.30
C LEU A 123 5.77 7.97 1.80
N TYR A 124 4.75 8.44 2.52
CA TYR A 124 4.73 8.51 3.98
C TYR A 124 3.77 7.46 4.50
N TYR A 125 4.25 6.72 5.49
CA TYR A 125 3.49 5.65 6.10
C TYR A 125 2.64 6.14 7.27
N ILE A 126 1.55 5.45 7.59
CA ILE A 126 0.73 5.77 8.76
C ILE A 126 1.55 5.56 10.04
N ALA A 127 1.50 6.52 10.97
CA ALA A 127 2.15 6.39 12.25
C ALA A 127 1.38 5.40 13.16
N THR A 128 1.93 4.19 13.33
CA THR A 128 1.29 3.11 14.11
C THR A 128 0.90 3.54 15.52
N GLU A 129 1.74 4.32 16.19
CA GLU A 129 1.47 4.81 17.55
C GLU A 129 0.26 5.75 17.61
N VAL A 130 0.02 6.53 16.54
CA VAL A 130 -1.15 7.40 16.44
C VAL A 130 -2.42 6.57 16.26
N ILE A 131 -2.37 5.50 15.47
CA ILE A 131 -3.49 4.56 15.32
C ILE A 131 -3.83 3.90 16.66
N LYS A 132 -2.83 3.47 17.44
CA LYS A 132 -3.06 2.93 18.79
C LYS A 132 -3.75 3.95 19.71
N GLN A 133 -3.28 5.20 19.72
CA GLN A 133 -3.91 6.27 20.52
C GLN A 133 -5.35 6.58 20.07
N LEU A 134 -5.60 6.58 18.76
CA LEU A 134 -6.94 6.77 18.20
C LEU A 134 -7.88 5.62 18.59
N ALA A 135 -7.36 4.40 18.67
CA ALA A 135 -8.12 3.23 19.12
C ALA A 135 -8.45 3.31 20.62
N GLU A 136 -7.47 3.68 21.46
CA GLU A 136 -7.67 3.88 22.91
C GLU A 136 -8.73 4.95 23.19
N THR A 137 -8.75 6.02 22.39
CA THR A 137 -9.75 7.09 22.47
C THR A 137 -11.06 6.79 21.73
N LYS A 138 -11.22 5.56 21.21
CA LYS A 138 -12.42 5.07 20.48
C LYS A 138 -12.80 5.90 19.26
N LYS A 139 -11.83 6.60 18.65
CA LYS A 139 -12.02 7.31 17.38
C LYS A 139 -11.97 6.37 16.18
N ILE A 140 -11.33 5.22 16.33
CA ILE A 140 -11.30 4.13 15.36
C ILE A 140 -11.57 2.79 16.05
N LYS A 141 -12.03 1.81 15.27
CA LYS A 141 -12.19 0.43 15.69
C LYS A 141 -11.05 -0.41 15.13
N ILE A 142 -10.39 -1.18 15.99
CA ILE A 142 -9.32 -2.11 15.62
C ILE A 142 -9.62 -3.52 16.12
N CYS A 143 -9.05 -4.51 15.45
CA CYS A 143 -8.86 -5.86 15.94
C CYS A 143 -7.39 -5.97 16.36
N GLU A 144 -7.13 -6.22 17.65
CA GLU A 144 -5.79 -6.51 18.14
C GLU A 144 -5.57 -8.03 18.09
N PHE A 145 -4.60 -8.47 17.29
CA PHE A 145 -4.21 -9.88 17.21
C PHE A 145 -3.18 -10.24 18.29
N SER A 146 -2.18 -9.38 18.49
CA SER A 146 -1.16 -9.51 19.54
C SER A 146 -0.51 -8.16 19.88
N LYS A 147 0.23 -8.08 20.99
CA LYS A 147 0.92 -6.83 21.41
C LYS A 147 2.05 -6.41 20.45
N ASP A 148 2.61 -7.37 19.73
CA ASP A 148 3.79 -7.19 18.89
C ASP A 148 3.43 -6.99 17.42
N GLU A 149 2.15 -7.12 17.05
CA GLU A 149 1.65 -6.94 15.69
C GLU A 149 1.00 -5.56 15.52
N PRO A 150 1.09 -4.95 14.33
CA PRO A 150 0.36 -3.72 14.05
C PRO A 150 -1.16 -3.97 14.08
N PRO A 151 -1.93 -2.96 14.50
CA PRO A 151 -3.38 -3.10 14.60
C PRO A 151 -4.01 -3.24 13.20
N LEU A 152 -5.01 -4.13 13.10
CA LEU A 152 -5.89 -4.20 11.93
C LEU A 152 -7.12 -3.34 12.18
N ILE A 153 -7.34 -2.36 11.32
CA ILE A 153 -8.47 -1.43 11.45
C ILE A 153 -9.72 -2.06 10.81
N ILE A 154 -10.80 -2.12 11.60
CA ILE A 154 -12.10 -2.70 11.21
C ILE A 154 -13.20 -1.64 11.11
N SER A 155 -12.81 -0.36 11.02
CA SER A 155 -13.71 0.77 10.82
C SER A 155 -14.21 0.81 9.38
N SER A 156 -15.40 1.38 9.14
CA SER A 156 -15.93 1.48 7.78
C SER A 156 -15.16 2.52 6.94
N THR A 157 -15.28 2.45 5.62
CA THR A 157 -14.67 3.44 4.71
C THR A 157 -15.10 4.88 5.04
N GLU A 158 -16.35 5.10 5.46
CA GLU A 158 -16.83 6.43 5.86
C GLU A 158 -16.13 6.93 7.15
N GLU A 159 -15.95 6.04 8.13
CA GLU A 159 -15.23 6.34 9.37
C GLU A 159 -13.76 6.67 9.09
N LEU A 160 -13.11 5.91 8.21
CA LEU A 160 -11.72 6.12 7.78
C LEU A 160 -11.54 7.41 6.97
N THR A 161 -12.45 7.67 6.03
CA THR A 161 -12.44 8.91 5.24
C THR A 161 -12.61 10.12 6.15
N LYS A 162 -13.52 10.03 7.13
CA LYS A 162 -13.69 11.10 8.11
C LYS A 162 -12.44 11.29 8.97
N LEU A 163 -11.83 10.19 9.42
CA LEU A 163 -10.57 10.25 10.16
C LEU A 163 -9.48 10.98 9.35
N LEU A 164 -9.31 10.66 8.07
CA LEU A 164 -8.37 11.35 7.20
C LEU A 164 -8.68 12.85 7.15
N LYS A 165 -9.95 13.23 6.89
CA LYS A 165 -10.38 14.63 6.84
C LYS A 165 -10.10 15.39 8.14
N ASP A 166 -10.37 14.77 9.28
CA ASP A 166 -10.19 15.39 10.60
C ASP A 166 -8.69 15.61 10.91
N ASN A 167 -7.80 14.75 10.41
CA ASN A 167 -6.36 14.82 10.66
C ASN A 167 -5.55 15.50 9.53
N LEU A 168 -6.18 15.92 8.42
CA LEU A 168 -5.52 16.65 7.32
C LEU A 168 -4.78 17.91 7.78
N LYS A 169 -5.25 18.56 8.85
CA LYS A 169 -4.71 19.82 9.35
C LYS A 169 -3.60 19.66 10.38
N GLU A 170 -3.59 18.54 11.10
CA GLU A 170 -2.65 18.30 12.19
C GLU A 170 -1.36 17.63 11.70
N ASP A 171 -1.36 17.08 10.47
CA ASP A 171 -0.25 16.38 9.81
C ASP A 171 0.48 15.36 10.70
N ASN A 172 -0.27 14.73 11.60
CA ASN A 172 0.26 13.82 12.61
C ASN A 172 -0.13 12.35 12.36
N LEU A 173 -1.06 12.08 11.44
CA LEU A 173 -1.52 10.72 11.15
C LEU A 173 -0.45 9.88 10.43
N PHE A 174 0.43 10.54 9.66
CA PHE A 174 1.52 9.92 8.93
C PHE A 174 2.86 10.18 9.64
N MET A 175 3.84 9.35 9.36
CA MET A 175 5.21 9.57 9.80
C MET A 175 5.73 10.91 9.27
N ALA A 176 6.50 11.63 10.10
CA ALA A 176 7.10 12.90 9.71
C ALA A 176 8.18 12.74 8.64
N GLU A 177 8.92 11.63 8.69
CA GLU A 177 9.91 11.26 7.68
C GLU A 177 9.29 10.33 6.63
N PRO A 178 9.70 10.45 5.36
CA PRO A 178 9.22 9.56 4.32
C PRO A 178 9.69 8.13 4.56
N LEU A 179 8.82 7.16 4.28
CA LEU A 179 9.19 5.75 4.29
C LEU A 179 10.00 5.42 3.03
N TYR A 180 9.57 5.94 1.89
CA TYR A 180 10.22 5.76 0.59
C TYR A 180 10.29 7.05 -0.20
N THR A 181 11.37 7.19 -0.97
CA THR A 181 11.58 8.29 -1.93
C THR A 181 12.00 7.70 -3.27
N PHE A 182 11.04 7.56 -4.16
CA PHE A 182 11.26 6.97 -5.48
C PHE A 182 11.55 8.03 -6.53
N LYS A 183 12.44 7.70 -7.47
CA LYS A 183 12.66 8.44 -8.71
C LYS A 183 12.15 7.63 -9.89
N SER A 184 11.43 8.29 -10.80
CA SER A 184 11.00 7.64 -12.04
C SER A 184 12.21 7.29 -12.89
N THR A 185 12.27 6.03 -13.35
CA THR A 185 13.34 5.52 -14.23
C THR A 185 12.91 5.51 -15.70
N SER A 186 11.73 6.04 -16.03
CA SER A 186 11.22 6.22 -17.40
C SER A 186 12.14 7.03 -18.34
N LEU A 187 13.22 7.63 -17.83
CA LEU A 187 14.28 8.31 -18.59
C LEU A 187 15.51 7.42 -18.91
N LEU A 188 15.58 6.20 -18.39
CA LEU A 188 16.67 5.26 -18.67
C LEU A 188 16.09 4.11 -19.50
N GLY A 189 16.36 4.13 -20.81
CA GLY A 189 15.82 3.21 -21.81
C GLY A 189 16.14 1.72 -21.58
N ALA A 190 15.49 1.11 -20.60
CA ALA A 190 15.40 -0.33 -20.46
C ALA A 190 14.08 -0.79 -21.09
N SER A 191 14.19 -1.61 -22.14
CA SER A 191 13.01 -2.16 -22.82
C SER A 191 12.23 -3.08 -21.88
N GLU A 192 10.90 -3.03 -21.96
CA GLU A 192 9.93 -3.87 -21.23
C GLU A 192 10.20 -5.40 -21.30
N ALA A 193 11.08 -5.85 -22.21
CA ALA A 193 11.35 -7.26 -22.47
C ALA A 193 12.19 -7.98 -21.39
N ASP A 194 12.79 -7.26 -20.43
CA ASP A 194 13.70 -7.86 -19.44
C ASP A 194 13.08 -8.02 -18.05
N ILE A 195 11.85 -7.55 -17.81
CA ILE A 195 11.21 -7.57 -16.49
C ILE A 195 10.35 -8.84 -16.28
N PHE A 196 10.03 -9.57 -17.35
CA PHE A 196 9.12 -10.73 -17.32
C PHE A 196 9.72 -12.05 -17.83
N LYS A 197 11.06 -12.21 -17.83
CA LYS A 197 11.73 -13.48 -18.20
C LYS A 197 12.39 -14.17 -17.04
#